data_AF-A0A7W0ZFJ7-F1
#
_entry.id   AF-A0A7W0ZFJ7-F1
#
_cell.length_a   1.000
_cell.length_b   1.000
_cell.length_c   1.000
_cell.angle_alpha   90.00
_cell.angle_beta   90.00
_cell.angle_gamma   90.00
#
_symmetry.space_group_name_H-M   'P 1'
#
loop_
_entity.id
_entity.type
_entity.pdbx_description
1 polymer ?
#
loop_
_entity_poly.entity_id
_entity_poly.type
_entity_poly.pdbx_seq_one_letter_code
_entity_poly.pdbx_strand_id
1 'polypeptide(L)' 'MPHEKLIEIRWRDVDAYEHVNNAVYATYLEECRDEWLERALGDVGEVWDYVLARVAIDFRRELRLEDEAVVVSCRLER' A
#
# COMPACT_ATOMS: atom_id res chain seq x y z
N MET A 1 3.15 -17.24 -2.59
CA MET A 1 3.23 -16.26 -3.70
C MET A 1 2.82 -14.91 -3.14
N PRO A 2 3.45 -13.80 -3.55
CA PRO A 2 3.01 -12.48 -3.13
C PRO A 2 1.61 -12.20 -3.70
N HIS A 3 0.82 -11.43 -2.96
CA HIS A 3 -0.38 -10.78 -3.50
C HIS A 3 0.03 -9.45 -4.10
N GLU A 4 -0.49 -9.14 -5.28
CA GLU A 4 -0.18 -7.92 -6.03
C GLU A 4 -1.45 -7.13 -6.30
N LYS A 5 -1.34 -5.81 -6.16
CA LYS A 5 -2.38 -4.83 -6.46
C LYS A 5 -1.80 -3.72 -7.30
N LEU A 6 -2.46 -3.37 -8.40
CA LEU A 6 -2.13 -2.19 -9.19
C LEU A 6 -2.88 -0.99 -8.61
N ILE A 7 -2.15 0.05 -8.22
CA ILE A 7 -2.72 1.28 -7.63
C ILE A 7 -2.36 2.46 -8.51
N GLU A 8 -3.38 3.20 -8.95
CA GLU A 8 -3.23 4.46 -9.68
C GLU A 8 -2.62 5.54 -8.79
N ILE A 9 -1.61 6.26 -9.30
CA ILE A 9 -1.03 7.42 -8.63
C ILE A 9 -1.90 8.64 -8.92
N ARG A 10 -2.48 9.22 -7.88
CA ARG A 10 -3.43 10.32 -8.00
C ARG A 10 -2.71 11.65 -7.86
N TRP A 11 -3.26 12.71 -8.45
CA TRP A 11 -2.73 14.07 -8.27
C TRP A 11 -2.63 14.48 -6.80
N ARG A 12 -3.56 14.05 -5.94
CA ARG A 12 -3.55 14.31 -4.49
C ARG A 12 -2.39 13.61 -3.77
N ASP A 13 -1.85 12.54 -4.34
CA ASP A 13 -0.79 11.76 -3.70
C ASP A 13 0.57 12.47 -3.78
N VAL A 14 0.69 13.44 -4.69
CA VAL A 14 1.91 14.21 -4.95
C VAL A 14 1.98 15.44 -4.04
N ASP A 15 3.17 15.70 -3.49
CA ASP A 15 3.43 16.90 -2.68
C ASP A 15 4.07 18.04 -3.49
N ALA A 16 4.43 19.14 -2.80
CA ALA A 16 5.00 20.33 -3.44
C ALA A 16 6.38 20.10 -4.10
N TYR A 17 7.03 18.97 -3.84
CA TYR A 17 8.29 18.58 -4.49
C TYR A 17 8.07 17.70 -5.73
N GLU A 18 6.82 17.54 -6.16
CA GLU A 18 6.43 16.81 -7.38
C GLU A 18 6.66 15.29 -7.29
N HIS A 19 6.82 14.75 -6.08
CA HIS A 19 6.88 13.32 -5.81
C HIS A 19 5.68 12.86 -4.98
N VAL A 20 5.34 11.59 -5.06
CA VAL A 20 4.37 10.97 -4.15
C VAL A 20 4.86 11.18 -2.72
N ASN A 21 4.00 11.76 -1.90
CA ASN A 21 4.29 12.03 -0.51
C ASN A 21 4.63 10.74 0.23
N ASN A 22 5.67 10.76 1.05
CA ASN A 22 6.16 9.60 1.77
C ASN A 22 5.10 8.91 2.65
N ALA A 23 4.13 9.64 3.20
CA ALA A 23 3.05 9.05 4.00
C ALA A 23 2.05 8.26 3.15
N VAL A 24 1.85 8.63 1.88
CA VAL A 24 0.91 7.94 0.96
C VAL A 24 1.37 6.53 0.63
N TYR A 25 2.68 6.26 0.67
CA TYR A 25 3.20 4.89 0.51
C TYR A 25 2.62 3.93 1.56
N ALA A 26 2.38 4.40 2.80
CA ALA A 26 1.75 3.56 3.82
C ALA A 26 0.31 3.20 3.43
N THR A 27 -0.43 4.14 2.82
CA THR A 27 -1.78 3.89 2.29
C THR A 27 -1.76 2.87 1.15
N TYR A 28 -0.81 2.96 0.21
CA TYR A 28 -0.68 1.98 -0.86
C TYR A 28 -0.39 0.57 -0.35
N LEU A 29 0.51 0.47 0.65
CA LEU A 29 0.83 -0.80 1.30
C LEU A 29 -0.38 -1.36 2.08
N GLU A 30 -1.13 -0.50 2.76
CA GLU A 30 -2.37 -0.84 3.46
C GLU A 30 -3.43 -1.36 2.49
N GLU A 31 -3.69 -0.65 1.39
CA GLU A 31 -4.66 -1.06 0.37
C GLU A 31 -4.39 -2.45 -0.23
N CYS A 32 -3.11 -2.82 -0.40
CA CYS A 32 -2.72 -4.14 -0.87
C CYS A 32 -2.82 -5.20 0.24
N ARG A 33 -2.49 -4.84 1.49
CA ARG A 33 -2.63 -5.73 2.65
C ARG A 33 -4.10 -6.02 2.92
N ASP A 34 -4.97 -5.03 2.85
CA ASP A 34 -6.40 -5.19 3.15
C ASP A 34 -7.06 -6.10 2.12
N GLU A 35 -6.78 -5.91 0.82
CA GLU A 35 -7.26 -6.82 -0.23
C GLU A 35 -6.74 -8.26 -0.04
N TRP A 36 -5.49 -8.42 0.44
CA TRP A 36 -4.97 -9.74 0.79
C TRP A 36 -5.65 -10.35 2.02
N LEU A 37 -5.87 -9.57 3.07
CA LEU A 37 -6.50 -10.00 4.33
C LEU A 37 -7.95 -10.41 4.10
N GLU A 38 -8.72 -9.62 3.35
CA GLU A 38 -10.10 -9.95 2.97
C GLU A 38 -10.16 -11.31 2.26
N ARG A 39 -9.23 -11.57 1.32
CA ARG A 39 -9.14 -12.86 0.62
C ARG A 39 -8.69 -14.01 1.51
N ALA A 40 -7.82 -13.74 2.48
CA ALA A 40 -7.23 -14.76 3.34
C ALA A 40 -8.15 -15.16 4.52
N LEU A 41 -8.92 -14.21 5.06
CA LEU A 41 -9.66 -14.35 6.31
C LEU A 41 -11.19 -14.36 6.15
N GLY A 42 -11.74 -13.96 5.01
CA GLY A 42 -13.20 -13.96 4.78
C GLY A 42 -13.89 -12.69 5.28
N ASP A 43 -15.17 -12.82 5.67
CA ASP A 43 -16.12 -11.69 5.76
C ASP A 43 -15.69 -10.57 6.73
N VAL A 44 -16.05 -9.34 6.34
CA VAL A 44 -15.48 -8.05 6.77
C VAL A 44 -15.65 -7.74 8.26
N GLY A 45 -16.47 -8.50 9.00
CA GLY A 45 -16.80 -8.24 10.40
C GLY A 45 -15.69 -8.53 11.43
N GLU A 46 -14.81 -9.51 11.15
CA GLU A 46 -13.72 -9.91 12.06
C GLU A 46 -12.35 -9.38 11.60
N VAL A 47 -12.21 -9.01 10.33
CA VAL A 47 -10.94 -8.55 9.73
C VAL A 47 -10.48 -7.20 10.29
N TRP A 48 -11.35 -6.42 10.93
CA TRP A 48 -10.95 -5.13 11.54
C TRP A 48 -10.45 -5.23 12.98
N ASP A 49 -10.38 -6.42 13.57
CA ASP A 49 -9.90 -6.61 14.95
C ASP A 49 -8.38 -6.81 15.02
N TYR A 50 -7.62 -6.02 14.25
CA TYR A 50 -6.16 -5.97 14.34
C TYR A 50 -5.64 -4.53 14.42
N VAL A 51 -4.44 -4.40 14.98
CA VAL A 51 -3.70 -3.14 15.03
C VAL A 51 -2.33 -3.31 14.39
N LEU A 52 -1.90 -2.31 13.62
CA LEU A 52 -0.53 -2.22 13.15
C LEU A 52 0.40 -1.85 14.31
N ALA A 53 1.12 -2.84 14.83
CA ALA A 53 2.09 -2.63 15.90
C ALA A 53 3.37 -1.92 15.41
N ARG A 54 3.77 -2.13 14.15
CA ARG A 54 4.98 -1.55 13.57
C ARG A 54 4.88 -1.42 12.05
N VAL A 55 5.34 -0.28 11.55
CA VAL A 55 5.61 -0.05 10.12
C VAL A 55 7.07 0.40 9.98
N ALA A 56 7.76 -0.16 8.99
CA ALA A 56 9.09 0.28 8.58
C ALA A 56 9.13 0.32 7.05
N ILE A 57 9.56 1.44 6.48
CA ILE A 57 9.60 1.67 5.03
C ILE A 57 10.98 2.22 4.68
N ASP A 58 11.66 1.54 3.76
CA ASP A 58 12.88 2.05 3.13
C ASP A 58 12.52 2.67 1.78
N PHE A 59 12.64 3.98 1.67
CA PHE A 59 12.44 4.69 0.40
C PHE A 59 13.71 4.56 -0.47
N ARG A 60 13.58 3.95 -1.65
CA ARG A 60 14.71 3.68 -2.56
C ARG A 60 14.71 4.58 -3.79
N ARG A 61 13.53 4.86 -4.33
CA ARG A 61 13.28 5.79 -5.44
C ARG A 61 11.92 6.43 -5.23
N GLU A 62 11.79 7.65 -5.73
CA GLU A 62 10.54 8.38 -5.79
C GLU A 62 9.58 7.78 -6.82
N LEU A 63 8.29 8.05 -6.61
CA LEU A 63 7.22 7.88 -7.58
C LEU A 63 6.72 9.27 -7.95
N ARG A 64 6.30 9.43 -9.20
CA ARG A 64 5.79 10.67 -9.78
C ARG A 64 4.43 10.42 -10.41
N LEU A 65 3.69 11.50 -10.67
CA LEU A 65 2.42 11.42 -11.39
C LEU A 65 2.57 10.77 -12.78
N GLU A 66 3.72 11.01 -13.42
CA GLU A 66 4.09 10.45 -14.73
C GLU A 66 4.25 8.92 -14.72
N ASP A 67 4.44 8.30 -13.56
CA ASP A 67 4.52 6.84 -13.45
C ASP A 67 3.13 6.18 -13.61
N GLU A 68 2.04 6.97 -13.56
CA GLU A 68 0.62 6.61 -13.74
C GLU A 68 0.07 5.63 -12.67
N ALA A 69 0.76 4.54 -12.39
CA ALA A 69 0.38 3.53 -11.44
C ALA A 69 1.60 2.81 -10.85
N VAL A 70 1.42 2.22 -9.67
CA VAL A 70 2.42 1.40 -8.99
C VAL A 70 1.87 0.00 -8.74
N VAL A 71 2.70 -1.01 -8.97
CA VAL A 71 2.43 -2.37 -8.51
C VAL A 71 2.89 -2.50 -7.06
N VAL A 72 1.96 -2.77 -6.18
CA VAL A 72 2.23 -3.03 -4.75
C VAL A 72 2.13 -4.52 -4.50
N SER A 73 3.14 -5.09 -3.88
CA SER A 73 3.19 -6.51 -3.53
C SER A 73 3.27 -6.70 -2.03
N CYS A 74 2.45 -7.58 -1.45
CA CYS A 74 2.55 -7.99 -0.05
C CYS A 74 2.67 -9.51 0.08
N ARG A 75 3.32 -9.98 1.15
CA ARG A 75 3.41 -11.40 1.49
C ARG A 75 3.46 -11.57 3.01
N LEU A 76 2.94 -12.69 3.48
CA LEU A 76 3.14 -13.13 4.85
C LEU A 76 4.55 -13.73 4.98
N GLU A 77 5.37 -13.17 5.88
CA GLU A 77 6.65 -13.74 6.29
C GLU A 77 6.48 -14.45 7.64
N ARG A 78 7.16 -15.60 7.80
CA ARG A 78 7.12 -16.43 9.01
C ARG A 78 8.46 -16.39 9.74
#